data_AF-A0A4U5MIZ9-F1
#
_entry.id   AF-A0A4U5MIZ9-F1
#
_cell.length_a   1.000
_cell.length_b   1.000
_cell.length_c   1.000
_cell.angle_alpha   90.00
_cell.angle_beta   90.00
_cell.angle_gamma   90.00
#
_symmetry.space_group_name_H-M   'P 1'
#
loop_
_entity.id
_entity.type
_entity.pdbx_description
1 polymer ?
#
loop_
_entity_poly.entity_id
_entity_poly.type
_entity_poly.pdbx_seq_one_letter_code
_entity_poly.pdbx_strand_id
1 'polypeptide(L)'
;MPDPSFLSVGKETHLDVLKPKPFLSLSKTKNLNFSYFGELSLKVLSKKLKTNPVKDLVLDGNWPDQVQDILIPRLLSGSLSKLRFTSTISINYVEAAFTKWKDTEGVAEFELGGRQSHDFCHYVLECSRRCEIYQYLQDPLQNKDQKEMLFVKGDRKLKCSFFEDPANPRFSLLTL
;
A
#
# COMPACT_ATOMS: atom_id res chain seq x y z
N MET A 1 27.99 -5.16 3.23
CA MET A 1 26.71 -4.92 3.92
C MET A 1 26.07 -6.27 4.20
N PRO A 2 25.67 -6.60 5.43
CA PRO A 2 24.92 -7.84 5.70
C PRO A 2 23.63 -7.85 4.89
N ASP A 3 23.19 -9.02 4.42
CA ASP A 3 21.96 -9.21 3.63
C ASP A 3 20.76 -9.36 4.58
N PRO A 4 19.96 -8.30 4.80
CA PRO A 4 18.99 -8.28 5.87
C PRO A 4 17.62 -8.78 5.40
N SER A 5 16.86 -9.38 6.32
CA SER A 5 15.47 -9.76 6.08
C SER A 5 14.52 -8.56 6.01
N PHE A 6 14.84 -7.50 6.76
CA PHE A 6 14.15 -6.21 6.76
C PHE A 6 15.08 -5.11 6.27
N LEU A 7 14.61 -4.29 5.33
CA LEU A 7 15.34 -3.16 4.80
C LEU A 7 14.43 -1.94 4.72
N SER A 8 14.89 -0.81 5.26
CA SER A 8 14.23 0.48 5.13
C SER A 8 15.14 1.45 4.40
N VAL A 9 14.65 2.05 3.33
CA VAL A 9 15.34 3.06 2.54
C VAL A 9 14.48 4.33 2.57
N GLY A 10 14.73 5.17 3.57
CA GLY A 10 14.09 6.47 3.71
C GLY A 10 14.71 7.55 2.83
N LYS A 11 14.12 8.75 2.80
CA LYS A 11 14.66 9.93 2.09
C LYS A 11 16.07 10.33 2.53
N GLU A 12 16.39 10.12 3.80
CA GLU A 12 17.71 10.38 4.39
C GLU A 12 18.78 9.36 3.95
N THR A 13 18.39 8.30 3.22
CA THR A 13 19.32 7.25 2.83
C THR A 13 20.26 7.77 1.74
N HIS A 14 21.56 7.70 2.01
CA HIS A 14 22.58 8.06 1.02
C HIS A 14 22.37 7.32 -0.31
N LEU A 15 22.42 8.05 -1.42
CA LEU A 15 22.26 7.55 -2.79
C LEU A 15 23.20 6.37 -3.13
N ASP A 16 24.32 6.24 -2.41
CA ASP A 16 25.25 5.12 -2.54
C ASP A 16 24.62 3.76 -2.21
N VAL A 17 23.64 3.71 -1.31
CA VAL A 17 22.87 2.49 -1.00
C VAL A 17 21.96 2.11 -2.17
N LEU A 18 21.53 3.09 -2.95
CA LEU A 18 20.65 2.94 -4.11
C LEU A 18 21.40 2.59 -5.40
N LYS A 19 22.75 2.59 -5.36
CA LYS A 19 23.55 2.05 -6.47
C LYS A 19 23.04 0.62 -6.75
N PRO A 20 22.61 0.31 -8.00
CA PRO A 20 21.85 -0.91 -8.27
C PRO A 20 22.55 -2.20 -7.84
N LYS A 21 23.89 -2.25 -7.94
CA LYS A 21 24.64 -3.47 -7.63
C LYS A 21 24.51 -3.88 -6.13
N PRO A 22 24.89 -3.03 -5.15
CA PRO A 22 24.71 -3.34 -3.73
C PRO A 22 23.26 -3.64 -3.32
N PHE A 23 22.29 -2.86 -3.79
CA PHE A 23 20.90 -3.00 -3.37
C PHE A 23 20.24 -4.27 -3.92
N LEU A 24 20.51 -4.58 -5.20
CA LEU A 24 19.92 -5.75 -5.85
C LEU A 24 20.52 -7.06 -5.34
N SER A 25 21.76 -7.04 -4.83
CA SER A 25 22.40 -8.22 -4.23
C SER A 25 21.83 -8.64 -2.88
N LEU A 26 20.97 -7.84 -2.24
CA LEU A 26 20.35 -8.19 -0.95
C LEU A 26 19.21 -9.21 -1.18
N SER A 27 19.56 -10.48 -1.30
CA SER A 27 18.67 -11.58 -1.69
C SER A 27 17.68 -12.02 -0.61
N LYS A 28 17.97 -11.72 0.66
CA LYS A 28 17.18 -12.17 1.81
C LYS A 28 16.09 -11.18 2.22
N THR A 29 16.04 -9.99 1.60
CA THR A 29 15.07 -8.96 1.94
C THR A 29 13.64 -9.40 1.60
N LYS A 30 12.87 -9.72 2.64
CA LYS A 30 11.44 -10.06 2.55
C LYS A 30 10.57 -8.85 2.86
N ASN A 31 11.04 -7.97 3.74
CA ASN A 31 10.30 -6.79 4.18
C ASN A 31 11.06 -5.55 3.72
N LEU A 32 10.45 -4.76 2.85
CA LEU A 32 11.06 -3.59 2.24
C LEU A 32 10.19 -2.36 2.51
N ASN A 33 10.76 -1.37 3.19
CA ASN A 33 10.23 -0.01 3.20
C ASN A 33 11.06 0.84 2.24
N PHE A 34 10.41 1.52 1.30
CA PHE A 34 11.07 2.24 0.23
C PHE A 34 10.39 3.58 -0.03
N SER A 35 11.09 4.67 0.28
CA SER A 35 10.62 6.02 0.02
C SER A 35 10.87 6.44 -1.44
N TYR A 36 9.99 7.28 -1.98
CA TYR A 36 10.19 7.91 -3.28
C TYR A 36 11.13 9.12 -3.18
N PHE A 37 12.20 9.12 -3.99
CA PHE A 37 13.18 10.21 -4.12
C PHE A 37 13.44 10.60 -5.59
N GLY A 38 12.52 10.25 -6.51
CA GLY A 38 12.62 10.55 -7.94
C GLY A 38 12.65 9.30 -8.84
N GLU A 39 12.83 9.49 -10.14
CA GLU A 39 12.71 8.42 -11.16
C GLU A 39 13.63 7.20 -10.91
N LEU A 40 14.80 7.41 -10.32
CA LEU A 40 15.70 6.33 -9.96
C LEU A 40 15.03 5.31 -9.03
N SER A 41 14.16 5.77 -8.13
CA SER A 41 13.40 4.92 -7.21
C SER A 41 12.54 3.90 -7.96
N LEU A 42 11.85 4.33 -9.03
CA LEU A 42 11.02 3.45 -9.87
C LEU A 42 11.87 2.35 -10.50
N LYS A 43 13.01 2.72 -11.08
CA LYS A 43 13.93 1.77 -11.74
C LYS A 43 14.51 0.76 -10.75
N VAL A 44 14.93 1.23 -9.58
CA VAL A 44 15.52 0.40 -8.53
C VAL A 44 14.49 -0.53 -7.92
N LEU A 45 13.30 -0.01 -7.57
CA LEU A 45 12.19 -0.80 -7.04
C LEU A 45 11.76 -1.87 -8.04
N SER A 46 11.56 -1.51 -9.30
CA SER A 46 11.19 -2.44 -10.36
C SER A 46 12.15 -3.62 -10.42
N LYS A 47 13.46 -3.35 -10.50
CA LYS A 47 14.49 -4.39 -10.52
C LYS A 47 14.49 -5.23 -9.25
N LYS A 48 14.40 -4.59 -8.08
CA LYS A 48 14.42 -5.27 -6.78
C LYS A 48 13.28 -6.26 -6.64
N LEU A 49 12.07 -5.88 -7.05
CA LEU A 49 10.88 -6.73 -7.02
C LEU A 49 10.90 -7.81 -8.12
N LYS A 50 11.74 -7.69 -9.17
CA LYS A 50 11.94 -8.78 -10.14
C LYS A 50 12.92 -9.85 -9.62
N THR A 51 13.93 -9.44 -8.85
CA THR A 51 15.04 -10.34 -8.49
C THR A 51 14.91 -10.93 -7.10
N ASN A 52 14.10 -10.34 -6.21
CA ASN A 52 14.05 -10.74 -4.80
C ASN A 52 12.61 -11.07 -4.35
N PRO A 53 12.44 -12.05 -3.44
CA PRO A 53 11.14 -12.46 -2.92
C PRO A 53 10.66 -11.51 -1.82
N VAL A 54 10.58 -10.21 -2.14
CA VAL A 54 9.94 -9.23 -1.25
C VAL A 54 8.49 -9.65 -1.10
N LYS A 55 8.05 -9.86 0.15
CA LYS A 55 6.69 -10.23 0.51
C LYS A 55 5.91 -9.05 1.08
N ASP A 56 6.59 -8.23 1.87
CA ASP A 56 5.98 -7.09 2.55
C ASP A 56 6.63 -5.81 2.01
N LEU A 57 5.86 -5.02 1.27
CA LEU A 57 6.31 -3.78 0.67
C LEU A 57 5.58 -2.59 1.29
N VAL A 58 6.34 -1.65 1.82
CA VAL A 58 5.87 -0.35 2.28
C VAL A 58 6.43 0.70 1.33
N LEU A 59 5.54 1.50 0.75
CA LEU A 59 5.89 2.61 -0.12
C LEU A 59 5.58 3.92 0.58
N ASP A 60 6.66 4.68 0.80
CA ASP A 60 6.62 5.95 1.51
C ASP A 60 6.89 7.13 0.58
N GLY A 61 6.30 8.28 0.88
CA GLY A 61 6.38 9.47 0.04
C GLY A 61 5.50 9.43 -1.21
N ASN A 62 5.49 10.55 -1.94
CA ASN A 62 4.54 10.80 -3.03
C ASN A 62 5.00 10.07 -4.31
N TRP A 63 4.69 8.78 -4.40
CA TRP A 63 4.95 7.98 -5.59
C TRP A 63 4.09 8.46 -6.76
N PRO A 64 4.66 8.59 -7.97
CA PRO A 64 3.89 8.95 -9.15
C PRO A 64 3.14 7.73 -9.72
N ASP A 65 2.13 7.98 -10.55
CA ASP A 65 1.24 6.95 -11.10
C ASP A 65 1.99 5.83 -11.83
N GLN A 66 3.18 6.08 -12.41
CA GLN A 66 3.98 5.05 -13.08
C GLN A 66 4.41 3.90 -12.15
N VAL A 67 4.34 4.07 -10.83
CA VAL A 67 4.60 2.97 -9.88
C VAL A 67 3.63 1.79 -10.09
N GLN A 68 2.46 2.04 -10.71
CA GLN A 68 1.46 1.02 -10.99
C GLN A 68 1.95 -0.10 -11.88
N ASP A 69 2.78 0.23 -12.88
CA ASP A 69 3.32 -0.72 -13.85
C ASP A 69 4.30 -1.69 -13.18
N ILE A 70 4.82 -1.31 -12.02
CA ILE A 70 5.72 -2.12 -11.19
C ILE A 70 4.90 -3.01 -10.25
N LEU A 71 3.84 -2.48 -9.65
CA LEU A 71 3.14 -3.11 -8.53
C LEU A 71 2.00 -4.02 -8.97
N ILE A 72 1.21 -3.64 -9.98
CA ILE A 72 0.07 -4.44 -10.45
C ILE A 72 0.53 -5.87 -10.77
N PRO A 73 1.57 -6.12 -11.60
CA PRO A 73 2.01 -7.49 -11.89
C PRO A 73 2.39 -8.30 -10.65
N ARG A 74 2.89 -7.64 -9.59
CA ARG A 74 3.33 -8.29 -8.34
C ARG A 74 2.17 -8.67 -7.45
N LEU A 75 1.11 -7.86 -7.47
CA LEU A 75 -0.17 -8.18 -6.87
C LEU A 75 -0.80 -9.38 -7.60
N LEU A 76 -0.89 -9.35 -8.93
CA LEU A 76 -1.54 -10.45 -9.67
C LEU A 76 -0.79 -11.78 -9.53
N SER A 77 0.54 -11.74 -9.40
CA SER A 77 1.35 -12.96 -9.27
C SER A 77 1.35 -13.56 -7.86
N GLY A 78 0.67 -12.94 -6.87
CA GLY A 78 0.73 -13.35 -5.46
C GLY A 78 2.13 -13.27 -4.85
N SER A 79 3.05 -12.51 -5.45
CA SER A 79 4.43 -12.38 -4.95
C SER A 79 4.52 -11.54 -3.68
N LEU A 80 3.61 -10.56 -3.55
CA LEU A 80 3.45 -9.74 -2.37
C LEU A 80 2.35 -10.31 -1.48
N SER A 81 2.69 -10.55 -0.22
CA SER A 81 1.73 -10.86 0.83
C SER A 81 1.11 -9.59 1.40
N LYS A 82 1.91 -8.51 1.52
CA LYS A 82 1.48 -7.23 2.07
C LYS A 82 1.98 -6.05 1.24
N LEU A 83 1.09 -5.11 0.94
CA LEU A 83 1.42 -3.83 0.30
C LEU A 83 0.82 -2.68 1.09
N ARG A 84 1.65 -1.76 1.58
CA ARG A 84 1.22 -0.57 2.33
C ARG A 84 1.68 0.71 1.65
N PHE A 85 0.79 1.69 1.57
CA PHE A 85 1.13 3.08 1.22
C PHE A 85 1.04 3.96 2.46
N THR A 86 2.10 4.71 2.77
CA THR A 86 2.14 5.58 3.95
C THR A 86 1.91 7.06 3.64
N SER A 87 1.85 7.45 2.37
CA SER A 87 1.51 8.81 1.98
C SER A 87 0.61 8.88 0.75
N THR A 88 0.38 10.11 0.27
CA THR A 88 -0.42 10.47 -0.89
C THR A 88 -0.02 9.64 -2.12
N ILE A 89 -0.93 8.80 -2.58
CA ILE A 89 -0.86 8.09 -3.85
C ILE A 89 -2.16 8.33 -4.62
N SER A 90 -2.05 8.57 -5.92
CA SER A 90 -3.21 8.89 -6.76
C SER A 90 -4.37 7.91 -6.56
N ILE A 91 -5.58 8.44 -6.33
CA ILE A 91 -6.77 7.61 -6.08
C ILE A 91 -7.08 6.68 -7.26
N ASN A 92 -6.83 7.16 -8.50
CA ASN A 92 -6.98 6.36 -9.71
C ASN A 92 -6.10 5.10 -9.67
N TYR A 93 -4.90 5.22 -9.11
CA TYR A 93 -4.03 4.06 -8.94
C TYR A 93 -4.60 3.10 -7.90
N VAL A 94 -5.06 3.61 -6.76
CA VAL A 94 -5.59 2.77 -5.68
C VAL A 94 -6.83 2.01 -6.16
N GLU A 95 -7.71 2.66 -6.93
CA GLU A 95 -8.86 2.02 -7.59
C GLU A 95 -8.45 0.95 -8.59
N ALA A 96 -7.46 1.22 -9.45
CA ALA A 96 -6.96 0.24 -10.40
C ALA A 96 -6.34 -0.97 -9.69
N ALA A 97 -5.50 -0.73 -8.67
CA ALA A 97 -4.88 -1.77 -7.86
C ALA A 97 -5.93 -2.61 -7.13
N PHE A 98 -6.93 -1.96 -6.51
CA PHE A 98 -8.04 -2.64 -5.85
C PHE A 98 -8.89 -3.45 -6.82
N THR A 99 -9.25 -2.88 -7.98
CA THR A 99 -10.06 -3.55 -9.01
C THR A 99 -9.37 -4.81 -9.52
N LYS A 100 -8.05 -4.79 -9.63
CA LYS A 100 -7.29 -5.99 -9.99
C LYS A 100 -7.14 -6.95 -8.81
N TRP A 101 -6.83 -6.43 -7.63
CA TRP A 101 -6.67 -7.20 -6.39
C TRP A 101 -7.92 -7.99 -5.99
N LYS A 102 -9.13 -7.41 -6.15
CA LYS A 102 -10.39 -8.09 -5.85
C LYS A 102 -10.61 -9.34 -6.73
N ASP A 103 -10.02 -9.36 -7.93
CA ASP A 103 -10.22 -10.41 -8.93
C ASP A 103 -9.06 -11.42 -8.97
N THR A 104 -7.96 -11.22 -8.24
CA THR A 104 -6.79 -12.13 -8.24
C THR A 104 -6.63 -12.95 -6.98
N GLU A 105 -6.54 -14.27 -7.12
CA GLU A 105 -6.16 -15.20 -6.05
C GLU A 105 -4.67 -15.02 -5.70
N GLY A 106 -4.35 -14.47 -4.52
CA GLY A 106 -2.97 -14.53 -4.01
C GLY A 106 -2.43 -13.37 -3.16
N VAL A 107 -3.14 -12.24 -3.00
CA VAL A 107 -2.64 -11.10 -2.19
C VAL A 107 -3.38 -11.00 -0.86
N ALA A 108 -2.65 -11.09 0.25
CA ALA A 108 -3.23 -11.22 1.58
C ALA A 108 -3.60 -9.89 2.25
N GLU A 109 -2.80 -8.82 2.11
CA GLU A 109 -3.06 -7.55 2.79
C GLU A 109 -2.72 -6.32 1.94
N PHE A 110 -3.70 -5.45 1.72
CA PHE A 110 -3.51 -4.14 1.09
C PHE A 110 -3.82 -3.05 2.12
N GLU A 111 -2.91 -2.11 2.31
CA GLU A 111 -3.06 -1.08 3.33
C GLU A 111 -2.86 0.34 2.80
N LEU A 112 -3.74 1.25 3.19
CA LEU A 112 -3.72 2.64 2.79
C LEU A 112 -3.69 3.55 4.02
N GLY A 113 -2.63 4.34 4.14
CA GLY A 113 -2.49 5.41 5.12
C GLY A 113 -2.51 6.80 4.48
N GLY A 114 -2.89 7.81 5.26
CA GLY A 114 -2.81 9.23 4.86
C GLY A 114 -4.18 9.87 4.56
N ARG A 115 -4.19 11.05 3.93
CA ARG A 115 -5.46 11.77 3.69
C ARG A 115 -6.31 11.11 2.60
N GLN A 116 -5.68 10.51 1.60
CA GLN A 116 -6.39 9.87 0.47
C GLN A 116 -6.94 8.48 0.79
N SER A 117 -6.52 7.87 1.91
CA SER A 117 -7.16 6.63 2.39
C SER A 117 -8.59 6.90 2.87
N HIS A 118 -8.94 8.14 3.26
CA HIS A 118 -10.32 8.50 3.59
C HIS A 118 -11.25 8.31 2.37
N ASP A 119 -11.01 9.06 1.28
CA ASP A 119 -11.90 9.07 0.10
C ASP A 119 -12.01 7.68 -0.55
N PHE A 120 -10.88 6.99 -0.69
CA PHE A 120 -10.86 5.66 -1.28
C PHE A 120 -11.62 4.63 -0.43
N CYS A 121 -11.54 4.70 0.89
CA CYS A 121 -12.15 3.67 1.74
C CYS A 121 -13.65 3.87 1.91
N HIS A 122 -14.14 5.11 1.76
CA HIS A 122 -15.57 5.36 1.55
C HIS A 122 -16.05 4.83 0.19
N TYR A 123 -15.28 4.99 -0.89
CA TYR A 123 -15.59 4.36 -2.18
C TYR A 123 -15.68 2.83 -2.05
N VAL A 124 -14.72 2.18 -1.39
CA VAL A 124 -14.76 0.72 -1.15
C VAL A 124 -15.92 0.34 -0.24
N LEU A 125 -16.26 1.14 0.76
CA LEU A 125 -17.45 0.92 1.61
C LEU A 125 -18.73 0.91 0.78
N GLU A 126 -18.93 1.88 -0.11
CA GLU A 126 -20.08 1.91 -1.00
C GLU A 126 -20.11 0.72 -1.96
N CYS A 127 -18.97 0.34 -2.54
CA CYS A 127 -18.85 -0.85 -3.37
C CYS A 127 -19.15 -2.13 -2.57
N SER A 128 -18.69 -2.24 -1.32
CA SER A 128 -18.91 -3.42 -0.48
C SER A 128 -20.40 -3.59 -0.12
N ARG A 129 -21.11 -2.48 0.16
CA ARG A 129 -22.55 -2.46 0.45
C ARG A 129 -23.39 -2.90 -0.76
N ARG A 130 -22.94 -2.62 -1.98
CA ARG A 130 -23.66 -2.95 -3.22
C ARG A 130 -23.30 -4.31 -3.81
N CYS A 131 -22.10 -4.81 -3.55
CA CYS A 131 -21.55 -5.98 -4.25
C CYS A 131 -21.37 -7.22 -3.36
N GLU A 132 -21.72 -7.18 -2.07
CA GLU A 132 -21.59 -8.30 -1.09
C GLU A 132 -20.14 -8.83 -0.90
N ILE A 133 -19.14 -8.10 -1.37
CA ILE A 133 -17.77 -8.65 -1.52
C ILE A 133 -17.00 -8.66 -0.20
N TYR A 134 -17.28 -7.74 0.72
CA TYR A 134 -16.46 -7.54 1.92
C TYR A 134 -17.31 -7.40 3.18
N GLN A 135 -16.91 -8.13 4.23
CA GLN A 135 -17.40 -7.84 5.57
C GLN A 135 -16.67 -6.61 6.10
N TYR A 136 -17.42 -5.56 6.42
CA TYR A 136 -16.90 -4.38 7.12
C TYR A 136 -16.70 -4.74 8.58
N LEU A 137 -15.46 -4.66 9.05
CA LEU A 137 -15.10 -4.73 10.44
C LEU A 137 -14.56 -3.36 10.84
N GLN A 138 -15.32 -2.64 11.66
CA GLN A 138 -14.81 -1.43 12.29
C GLN A 138 -13.85 -1.87 13.41
N ASP A 139 -12.56 -1.57 13.26
CA ASP A 139 -11.58 -1.81 14.31
C ASP A 139 -11.71 -0.68 15.35
N PRO A 140 -11.91 -0.96 16.65
CA PRO A 140 -12.32 0.05 17.62
C PRO A 140 -11.15 0.91 18.14
N LEU A 141 -10.06 1.07 17.39
CA LEU A 141 -8.87 1.80 17.86
C LEU A 141 -9.24 3.22 18.32
N GLN A 142 -9.15 3.38 19.65
CA GLN A 142 -9.66 4.47 20.48
C GLN A 142 -8.74 5.69 20.47
N ASN A 143 -8.40 6.23 19.30
CA ASN A 143 -7.82 7.57 19.22
C ASN A 143 -8.82 8.47 18.51
N LYS A 144 -9.27 9.55 19.18
CA LYS A 144 -10.40 10.39 18.73
C LYS A 144 -10.27 10.88 17.27
N ASP A 145 -9.04 10.98 16.77
CA ASP A 145 -8.74 11.59 15.49
C ASP A 145 -8.36 10.58 14.39
N GLN A 146 -8.11 9.30 14.72
CA GLN A 146 -7.72 8.27 13.75
C GLN A 146 -8.78 7.17 13.65
N LYS A 147 -9.28 6.93 12.45
CA LYS A 147 -10.22 5.87 12.14
C LYS A 147 -9.54 4.79 11.33
N GLU A 148 -10.00 3.55 11.54
CA GLU A 148 -9.60 2.42 10.72
C GLU A 148 -10.82 1.68 10.18
N MET A 149 -10.76 1.30 8.90
CA MET A 149 -11.74 0.44 8.26
C MET A 149 -11.04 -0.81 7.77
N LEU A 150 -11.58 -1.98 8.13
CA LEU A 150 -11.10 -3.27 7.66
C LEU A 150 -12.17 -3.93 6.80
N PHE A 151 -11.78 -4.32 5.59
CA PHE A 151 -12.61 -5.06 4.64
C PHE A 151 -12.02 -6.44 4.43
N VAL A 152 -12.83 -7.49 4.64
CA VAL A 152 -12.36 -8.89 4.57
C VAL A 152 -13.15 -9.69 3.53
N LYS A 153 -12.44 -10.48 2.70
CA LYS A 153 -13.01 -11.47 1.77
C LYS A 153 -12.17 -12.74 1.77
N GLY A 154 -12.64 -13.80 2.44
CA GLY A 154 -11.82 -15.01 2.66
C GLY A 154 -10.56 -14.66 3.46
N ASP A 155 -9.38 -15.08 2.97
CA ASP A 155 -8.08 -14.76 3.59
C ASP A 155 -7.55 -13.35 3.26
N ARG A 156 -8.29 -12.57 2.46
CA ARG A 156 -7.86 -11.25 1.98
C ARG A 156 -8.35 -10.13 2.90
N LYS A 157 -7.46 -9.16 3.15
CA LYS A 157 -7.76 -7.98 3.96
C LYS A 157 -7.36 -6.70 3.25
N LEU A 158 -8.26 -5.73 3.23
CA LEU A 158 -7.95 -4.34 2.92
C LEU A 158 -8.10 -3.53 4.21
N LYS A 159 -7.00 -2.90 4.64
CA LYS A 159 -6.99 -2.02 5.80
C LYS A 159 -6.81 -0.57 5.35
N CYS A 160 -7.68 0.28 5.87
CA CYS A 160 -7.62 1.71 5.64
C CYS A 160 -7.43 2.41 6.98
N SER A 161 -6.42 3.27 7.08
CA SER A 161 -6.20 4.10 8.26
C SER A 161 -6.17 5.56 7.84
N PHE A 162 -7.07 6.38 8.38
CA PHE A 162 -7.17 7.81 8.06
C PHE A 162 -7.42 8.64 9.31
N PHE A 163 -7.12 9.94 9.21
CA PHE A 163 -7.49 10.91 10.23
C PHE A 163 -8.81 11.58 9.82
N GLU A 164 -9.79 11.62 10.72
CA GLU A 164 -10.98 12.46 10.52
C GLU A 164 -10.56 13.92 10.77
N ASP A 165 -10.71 14.79 9.77
CA ASP A 165 -10.55 16.23 9.97
C ASP A 165 -11.86 16.80 10.53
N PRO A 166 -11.91 17.20 11.82
CA PRO A 166 -13.13 17.75 12.41
C PRO A 166 -13.58 19.07 11.77
N ALA A 167 -12.70 19.77 11.04
CA ALA A 167 -13.03 21.02 10.35
C ALA A 167 -13.58 20.83 8.93
N ASN A 168 -13.55 19.61 8.39
CA ASN A 168 -14.09 19.30 7.07
C ASN A 168 -15.13 18.15 7.15
N PRO A 169 -16.30 18.41 7.76
CA PRO A 169 -17.34 17.41 8.00
C PRO A 169 -18.12 17.02 6.74
N ARG A 170 -17.54 17.20 5.53
CA ARG A 170 -18.25 17.05 4.25
C ARG A 170 -19.01 15.74 4.10
N PHE A 171 -18.70 14.72 4.91
CA PHE A 171 -19.34 13.41 4.82
C PHE A 171 -19.80 12.81 6.17
N SER A 172 -19.97 13.62 7.22
CA SER A 172 -20.66 13.22 8.47
C SER A 172 -22.13 12.77 8.27
N LEU A 173 -22.61 12.73 7.03
CA LEU A 173 -23.99 12.48 6.62
C LEU A 173 -24.25 11.07 6.05
N LEU A 174 -23.26 10.17 6.01
CA LEU A 174 -23.46 8.77 5.54
C LEU A 174 -23.66 7.74 6.67
N THR A 175 -23.74 8.21 7.92
CA THR A 175 -24.34 7.48 9.05
C THR A 175 -25.78 7.94 9.25
N LEU A 176 -26.67 7.52 8.34
CA LEU A 176 -28.10 7.35 8.58
C LEU A 176 -28.56 6.09 7.87
#